data_AF-A0AAN9AGL8-F1
#
_entry.id   AF-A0AAN9AGL8-F1
#
_cell.length_a   1.000
_cell.length_b   1.000
_cell.length_c   1.000
_cell.angle_alpha   90.00
_cell.angle_beta   90.00
_cell.angle_gamma   90.00
#
_symmetry.space_group_name_H-M   'P 1'
#
loop_
_entity.id
_entity.type
_entity.pdbx_description
1 polymer ?
#
loop_
_entity_poly.entity_id
_entity_poly.type
_entity_poly.pdbx_seq_one_letter_code
_entity_poly.pdbx_strand_id
1 'polypeptide(L)'
;PRFVMLPSGFLLLILPLCVPGDAMWARLYSGPGQTGEELYTEDYLAELSVVDFDEKAVSICAEGVWLVYENHKYNGAGMGTVTPIVASNECTDLPVETSGLVTSIRQAGSPTNASKPTLTLYAYTNFRGPEMYLTKDWSDLDIFNDESYSAIVTGDQPWTVYTYDNYQGSGTCLMPDQVITVGTESVSVGLFPTYTELGSAGAIRSASIGCA
;
A
#
# COMPACT_ATOMS: atom_id res chain seq x y z
N PRO A 1 25.17 1.55 -10.36
CA PRO A 1 26.17 2.47 -9.80
C PRO A 1 27.05 3.12 -10.88
N ARG A 2 27.08 4.46 -10.95
CA ARG A 2 28.06 5.21 -11.76
C ARG A 2 29.22 5.63 -10.86
N PHE A 3 30.44 5.32 -11.28
CA PHE A 3 31.66 5.71 -10.56
C PHE A 3 32.27 6.92 -11.25
N VAL A 4 32.62 7.95 -10.48
CA VAL A 4 33.42 9.09 -10.96
C VAL A 4 34.72 9.09 -10.17
N MET A 5 35.84 8.99 -10.90
CA MET A 5 37.18 8.94 -10.31
C MET A 5 37.70 10.36 -10.13
N LEU A 6 37.99 10.77 -8.88
CA LEU A 6 38.64 12.05 -8.59
C LEU A 6 40.17 11.92 -8.63
N PRO A 7 40.91 13.00 -8.90
CA PRO A 7 42.37 12.97 -9.12
C PRO A 7 43.19 12.50 -7.90
N SER A 8 42.57 12.45 -6.73
CA SER A 8 43.18 12.14 -5.43
C SER A 8 43.03 10.68 -4.99
N GLY A 9 42.53 9.78 -5.85
CA GLY A 9 42.46 8.34 -5.56
C GLY A 9 41.42 7.93 -4.50
N PHE A 10 40.57 8.85 -4.04
CA PHE A 10 39.41 8.53 -3.20
C PHE A 10 38.24 8.10 -4.08
N LEU A 11 37.73 6.90 -3.83
CA LEU A 11 36.50 6.38 -4.43
C LEU A 11 35.32 7.00 -3.68
N LEU A 12 34.69 8.02 -4.26
CA LEU A 12 33.45 8.58 -3.72
C LEU A 12 32.29 7.67 -4.14
N LEU A 13 31.73 6.93 -3.19
CA LEU A 13 30.49 6.19 -3.41
C LEU A 13 29.34 7.22 -3.48
N ILE A 14 28.88 7.55 -4.68
CA ILE A 14 27.63 8.26 -4.86
C ILE A 14 26.52 7.22 -4.69
N LEU A 15 26.08 7.04 -3.43
CA LEU A 15 24.78 6.44 -3.17
C LEU A 15 23.74 7.30 -3.89
N PRO A 16 22.73 6.71 -4.56
CA PRO A 16 21.60 7.50 -5.03
C PRO A 16 21.06 8.22 -3.78
N LEU A 17 21.05 9.54 -3.84
CA LEU A 17 20.33 10.35 -2.87
C LEU A 17 18.88 9.87 -2.95
N CYS A 18 18.45 9.05 -1.98
CA CYS A 18 17.04 8.94 -1.66
C CYS A 18 16.64 10.37 -1.29
N VAL A 19 15.92 11.04 -2.19
CA VAL A 19 15.44 12.38 -1.92
C VAL A 19 14.49 12.23 -0.72
N PRO A 20 14.73 12.90 0.43
CA PRO A 20 13.95 12.70 1.65
C PRO A 20 12.50 13.22 1.59
N GLY A 21 11.86 13.18 0.42
CA GLY A 21 10.55 13.78 0.18
C GLY A 21 9.60 12.96 -0.67
N ASP A 22 9.99 11.80 -1.20
CA ASP A 22 9.11 10.98 -2.07
C ASP A 22 8.67 9.67 -1.41
N ALA A 23 9.00 9.46 -0.13
CA ALA A 23 8.64 8.28 0.63
C ALA A 23 7.29 8.50 1.34
N MET A 24 6.42 7.50 1.25
CA MET A 24 5.19 7.47 2.04
C MET A 24 5.55 7.30 3.51
N TRP A 25 4.79 7.94 4.39
CA TRP A 25 5.00 7.83 5.84
C TRP A 25 3.67 7.87 6.59
N ALA A 26 3.67 7.26 7.77
CA ALA A 26 2.58 7.35 8.72
C ALA A 26 3.13 7.67 10.11
N ARG A 27 2.35 8.43 10.87
CA ARG A 27 2.59 8.70 12.28
C ARG A 27 1.32 8.47 13.07
N LEU A 28 1.33 7.44 13.90
CA LEU A 28 0.25 7.08 14.80
C LEU A 28 0.40 7.83 16.13
N TYR A 29 -0.72 8.19 16.74
CA TYR A 29 -0.78 8.93 18.00
C TYR A 29 -1.72 8.24 18.98
N SER A 30 -1.35 8.20 20.27
CA SER A 30 -2.14 7.53 21.30
C SER A 30 -3.37 8.30 21.79
N GLY A 31 -3.51 9.57 21.40
CA GLY A 31 -4.61 10.45 21.76
C GLY A 31 -5.28 11.07 20.52
N PRO A 32 -6.49 11.65 20.69
CA PRO A 32 -7.18 12.36 19.62
C PRO A 32 -6.46 13.67 19.28
N GLY A 33 -6.67 14.18 18.06
CA GLY A 33 -6.08 15.42 17.59
C GLY A 33 -4.55 15.40 17.61
N GLN A 34 -3.95 14.25 17.32
CA GLN A 34 -2.49 14.06 17.22
C GLN A 34 -1.77 14.38 18.53
N THR A 35 -2.31 13.89 19.65
CA THR A 35 -1.74 14.07 20.98
C THR A 35 -1.25 12.75 21.57
N GLY A 36 -0.46 12.82 22.64
CA GLY A 36 0.02 11.65 23.37
C GLY A 36 1.34 11.08 22.85
N GLU A 37 1.53 9.78 23.03
CA GLU A 37 2.67 9.03 22.50
C GLU A 37 2.56 8.94 20.98
N GLU A 38 3.69 8.98 20.27
CA GLU A 38 3.71 8.86 18.82
C GLU A 38 4.61 7.72 18.33
N LEU A 39 4.22 7.12 17.22
CA LEU A 39 5.01 6.14 16.46
C LEU A 39 5.07 6.57 15.01
N TYR A 40 6.27 6.79 14.49
CA TYR A 40 6.54 7.08 13.07
C TYR A 40 6.97 5.81 12.34
N THR A 41 6.50 5.62 11.11
CA THR A 41 6.94 4.52 10.23
C THR A 41 6.87 4.91 8.76
N GLU A 42 7.84 4.41 7.99
CA GLU A 42 7.85 4.37 6.51
C GLU A 42 7.75 2.92 6.00
N ASP A 43 7.72 1.96 6.93
CA ASP A 43 7.75 0.53 6.70
C ASP A 43 6.49 -0.15 7.23
N TYR A 44 6.33 -1.40 6.81
CA TYR A 44 5.31 -2.28 7.33
C TYR A 44 5.65 -2.68 8.77
N LEU A 45 4.65 -2.64 9.66
CA LEU A 45 4.75 -3.17 11.02
C LEU A 45 3.67 -4.21 11.22
N ALA A 46 4.06 -5.49 11.15
CA ALA A 46 3.15 -6.63 11.31
C ALA A 46 2.62 -6.78 12.74
N GLU A 47 3.34 -6.25 13.72
CA GLU A 47 3.00 -6.34 15.15
C GLU A 47 3.47 -5.05 15.82
N LEU A 48 2.56 -4.20 16.30
CA LEU A 48 2.91 -2.95 16.99
C LEU A 48 3.42 -3.18 18.42
N SER A 49 3.14 -4.35 19.00
CA SER A 49 3.69 -4.78 20.28
C SER A 49 5.21 -4.86 20.31
N VAL A 50 5.88 -5.08 19.17
CA VAL A 50 7.35 -5.12 19.10
C VAL A 50 8.00 -3.74 19.25
N VAL A 51 7.20 -2.67 19.15
CA VAL A 51 7.59 -1.26 19.33
C VAL A 51 6.80 -0.59 20.44
N ASP A 52 6.23 -1.38 21.37
CA ASP A 52 5.46 -0.92 22.51
C ASP A 52 4.28 0.01 22.16
N PHE A 53 3.69 -0.09 20.96
CA PHE A 53 2.59 0.77 20.50
C PHE A 53 1.27 0.03 20.21
N ASP A 54 1.14 -1.20 20.70
CA ASP A 54 -0.02 -2.07 20.48
C ASP A 54 -1.31 -1.51 21.10
N GLU A 55 -2.40 -1.52 20.36
CA GLU A 55 -3.73 -1.04 20.81
C GLU A 55 -3.73 0.41 21.33
N LYS A 56 -2.73 1.22 20.93
CA LYS A 56 -2.63 2.62 21.37
C LYS A 56 -3.20 3.61 20.38
N ALA A 57 -3.13 3.32 19.08
CA ALA A 57 -3.38 4.35 18.06
C ALA A 57 -4.83 4.85 18.09
N VAL A 58 -5.01 6.15 18.30
CA VAL A 58 -6.30 6.86 18.36
C VAL A 58 -6.43 7.88 17.23
N SER A 59 -5.31 8.46 16.77
CA SER A 59 -5.28 9.36 15.61
C SER A 59 -4.02 9.14 14.77
N ILE A 60 -4.03 9.62 13.53
CA ILE A 60 -2.95 9.40 12.55
C ILE A 60 -2.69 10.66 11.73
N CYS A 61 -1.42 10.92 11.42
CA CYS A 61 -1.02 11.73 10.27
C CYS A 61 -0.38 10.82 9.23
N ALA A 62 -0.65 11.02 7.95
CA ALA A 62 -0.06 10.19 6.90
C ALA A 62 0.11 10.94 5.58
N GLU A 63 1.02 10.42 4.78
CA GLU A 63 1.20 10.75 3.37
C GLU A 63 1.31 9.45 2.58
N GLY A 64 0.48 9.32 1.53
CA GLY A 64 0.33 8.10 0.75
C GLY A 64 -0.91 7.28 1.14
N VAL A 65 -0.85 5.98 0.85
CA VAL A 65 -1.94 5.03 1.17
C VAL A 65 -1.47 4.11 2.28
N TRP A 66 -2.13 4.17 3.42
CA TRP A 66 -1.84 3.38 4.61
C TRP A 66 -3.06 2.58 5.04
N LEU A 67 -2.83 1.40 5.58
CA LEU A 67 -3.85 0.47 6.06
C LEU A 67 -3.53 0.16 7.52
N VAL A 68 -4.43 0.52 8.43
CA VAL A 68 -4.31 0.18 9.86
C VAL A 68 -5.28 -0.95 10.20
N TYR A 69 -4.81 -1.91 11.00
CA TYR A 69 -5.50 -3.17 11.25
C TYR A 69 -5.73 -3.40 12.74
N GLU A 70 -6.93 -3.87 13.06
CA GLU A 70 -7.31 -4.31 14.40
C GLU A 70 -6.48 -5.51 14.89
N ASN A 71 -6.16 -6.48 14.03
CA ASN A 71 -5.36 -7.64 14.40
C ASN A 71 -3.96 -7.62 13.79
N HIS A 72 -3.05 -8.33 14.45
CA HIS A 72 -1.69 -8.55 14.01
C HIS A 72 -1.63 -9.15 12.60
N LYS A 73 -0.49 -8.96 11.93
CA LYS A 73 -0.18 -9.52 10.61
C LYS A 73 -1.26 -9.17 9.58
N TYR A 74 -1.71 -7.92 9.61
CA TYR A 74 -2.61 -7.33 8.62
C TYR A 74 -3.96 -8.05 8.53
N ASN A 75 -4.53 -8.42 9.68
CA ASN A 75 -5.72 -9.27 9.76
C ASN A 75 -5.55 -10.60 9.00
N GLY A 76 -4.40 -11.27 9.19
CA GLY A 76 -3.98 -12.47 8.45
C GLY A 76 -4.95 -13.66 8.48
N ALA A 77 -5.85 -13.73 9.46
CA ALA A 77 -6.89 -14.76 9.56
C ALA A 77 -8.18 -14.40 8.78
N GLY A 78 -8.22 -13.29 8.04
CA GLY A 78 -9.39 -12.85 7.27
C GLY A 78 -10.51 -12.22 8.11
N MET A 79 -10.24 -11.86 9.37
CA MET A 79 -11.17 -11.26 10.31
C MET A 79 -10.65 -9.94 10.88
N GLY A 80 -11.56 -9.11 11.40
CA GLY A 80 -11.24 -7.81 12.00
C GLY A 80 -11.34 -6.64 11.03
N THR A 81 -11.24 -5.47 11.63
CA THR A 81 -11.44 -4.17 10.98
C THR A 81 -10.15 -3.67 10.35
N VAL A 82 -10.29 -3.02 9.19
CA VAL A 82 -9.21 -2.29 8.51
C VAL A 82 -9.71 -0.89 8.22
N THR A 83 -8.91 0.11 8.55
CA THR A 83 -9.16 1.49 8.14
C THR A 83 -8.13 1.87 7.08
N PRO A 84 -8.53 2.01 5.81
CA PRO A 84 -7.68 2.62 4.79
C PRO A 84 -7.59 4.14 5.02
N ILE A 85 -6.38 4.65 4.97
CA ILE A 85 -6.03 6.06 5.10
C ILE A 85 -5.36 6.47 3.79
N VAL A 86 -6.03 7.33 3.02
CA VAL A 86 -5.51 7.90 1.77
C VAL A 86 -5.31 9.38 2.04
N ALA A 87 -4.06 9.85 2.09
CA ALA A 87 -3.75 11.17 2.64
C ALA A 87 -2.64 11.89 1.87
N SER A 88 -2.77 13.22 1.75
CA SER A 88 -1.77 14.12 1.16
C SER A 88 -1.07 14.96 2.24
N ASN A 89 -0.35 14.31 3.16
CA ASN A 89 0.17 14.92 4.40
C ASN A 89 -0.97 15.52 5.24
N GLU A 90 -1.92 14.66 5.60
CA GLU A 90 -3.12 15.03 6.34
C GLU A 90 -3.22 14.22 7.63
N CYS A 91 -3.93 14.79 8.60
CA CYS A 91 -4.16 14.16 9.89
C CYS A 91 -5.64 13.97 10.17
N THR A 92 -6.00 12.85 10.78
CA THR A 92 -7.38 12.54 11.18
C THR A 92 -7.40 11.71 12.46
N ASP A 93 -8.50 11.79 13.20
CA ASP A 93 -8.80 10.80 14.23
C ASP A 93 -9.22 9.49 13.56
N LEU A 94 -8.82 8.36 14.16
CA LEU A 94 -9.25 7.05 13.69
C LEU A 94 -10.75 6.85 14.01
N PRO A 95 -11.51 6.19 13.12
CA PRO A 95 -12.89 5.80 13.40
C PRO A 95 -13.01 4.99 14.69
N VAL A 96 -14.16 5.10 15.36
CA VAL A 96 -14.42 4.43 16.64
C VAL A 96 -14.20 2.92 16.58
N GLU A 97 -14.36 2.32 15.40
CA GLU A 97 -14.18 0.90 15.14
C GLU A 97 -12.71 0.45 15.14
N THR A 98 -11.75 1.37 15.02
CA THR A 98 -10.30 1.06 15.04
C THR A 98 -9.50 1.87 16.05
N SER A 99 -10.09 2.93 16.61
CA SER A 99 -9.47 3.77 17.62
C SER A 99 -9.15 2.98 18.89
N GLY A 100 -7.88 2.96 19.29
CA GLY A 100 -7.38 2.19 20.43
C GLY A 100 -7.36 0.67 20.20
N LEU A 101 -7.45 0.20 18.95
CA LEU A 101 -7.47 -1.22 18.61
C LEU A 101 -6.41 -1.59 17.57
N VAL A 102 -5.66 -0.63 17.03
CA VAL A 102 -4.67 -0.91 15.97
C VAL A 102 -3.50 -1.73 16.53
N THR A 103 -3.19 -2.85 15.88
CA THR A 103 -2.09 -3.75 16.25
C THR A 103 -1.15 -4.07 15.09
N SER A 104 -1.49 -3.68 13.86
CA SER A 104 -0.58 -3.70 12.71
C SER A 104 -0.89 -2.63 11.67
N ILE A 105 0.10 -2.27 10.86
CA ILE A 105 -0.01 -1.22 9.82
C ILE A 105 0.87 -1.58 8.62
N ARG A 106 0.38 -1.30 7.40
CA ARG A 106 1.19 -1.35 6.17
C ARG A 106 0.79 -0.25 5.20
N GLN A 107 1.67 0.07 4.26
CA GLN A 107 1.39 0.99 3.16
C GLN A 107 0.99 0.21 1.89
N ALA A 108 0.28 0.86 0.98
CA ALA A 108 0.04 0.36 -0.37
C ALA A 108 0.64 1.33 -1.38
N GLY A 109 1.26 0.80 -2.43
CA GLY A 109 1.99 1.59 -3.40
C GLY A 109 3.48 1.37 -3.37
N SER A 110 4.23 2.17 -4.12
CA SER A 110 5.68 2.03 -4.21
C SER A 110 6.38 2.85 -3.11
N PRO A 111 7.20 2.21 -2.24
CA PRO A 111 7.81 2.87 -1.09
C PRO A 111 8.87 3.92 -1.47
N THR A 112 9.38 3.86 -2.70
CA THR A 112 10.52 4.69 -3.15
C THR A 112 10.20 5.62 -4.32
N ASN A 113 8.98 5.55 -4.85
CA ASN A 113 8.53 6.36 -5.99
C ASN A 113 7.00 6.30 -6.02
N ALA A 114 6.33 7.37 -5.64
CA ALA A 114 4.90 7.34 -5.39
C ALA A 114 4.09 7.32 -6.70
N SER A 115 4.60 7.95 -7.77
CA SER A 115 3.99 7.92 -9.10
C SER A 115 4.11 6.58 -9.84
N LYS A 116 4.99 5.67 -9.41
CA LYS A 116 5.18 4.38 -10.09
C LYS A 116 3.87 3.58 -10.12
N PRO A 117 3.42 3.08 -11.28
CA PRO A 117 2.27 2.17 -11.35
C PRO A 117 2.47 0.94 -10.47
N THR A 118 1.54 0.73 -9.55
CA THR A 118 1.50 -0.49 -8.75
C THR A 118 0.09 -1.03 -8.66
N LEU A 119 0.01 -2.35 -8.55
CA LEU A 119 -1.19 -3.08 -8.20
C LEU A 119 -0.84 -3.98 -7.02
N THR A 120 -1.56 -3.83 -5.92
CA THR A 120 -1.45 -4.71 -4.76
C THR A 120 -2.73 -5.52 -4.66
N LEU A 121 -2.63 -6.85 -4.82
CA LEU A 121 -3.74 -7.80 -4.67
C LEU A 121 -3.71 -8.37 -3.26
N TYR A 122 -4.89 -8.58 -2.65
CA TYR A 122 -5.02 -9.07 -1.27
C TYR A 122 -5.90 -10.30 -1.20
N ALA A 123 -5.51 -11.26 -0.35
CA ALA A 123 -6.16 -12.56 -0.24
C ALA A 123 -7.59 -12.51 0.35
N TYR A 124 -7.97 -11.41 0.98
CA TYR A 124 -9.30 -11.22 1.55
C TYR A 124 -9.89 -9.86 1.19
N THR A 125 -11.19 -9.69 1.41
CA THR A 125 -11.87 -8.39 1.24
C THR A 125 -11.31 -7.34 2.20
N ASN A 126 -11.50 -6.06 1.86
CA ASN A 126 -11.04 -4.91 2.65
C ASN A 126 -9.53 -4.91 2.92
N PHE A 127 -8.74 -5.36 1.94
CA PHE A 127 -7.27 -5.27 1.94
C PHE A 127 -6.60 -6.03 3.09
N ARG A 128 -7.14 -7.21 3.42
CA ARG A 128 -6.67 -8.05 4.52
C ARG A 128 -5.83 -9.22 4.04
N GLY A 129 -4.99 -9.72 4.94
CA GLY A 129 -4.22 -10.93 4.72
C GLY A 129 -3.03 -10.78 3.78
N PRO A 130 -2.49 -11.92 3.31
CA PRO A 130 -1.40 -11.96 2.35
C PRO A 130 -1.65 -11.07 1.14
N GLU A 131 -0.58 -10.47 0.62
CA GLU A 131 -0.63 -9.61 -0.56
C GLU A 131 0.32 -10.08 -1.66
N MET A 132 -0.01 -9.71 -2.89
CA MET A 132 0.90 -9.77 -4.03
C MET A 132 1.08 -8.36 -4.60
N TYR A 133 2.32 -7.87 -4.56
CA TYR A 133 2.68 -6.54 -5.02
C TYR A 133 3.28 -6.58 -6.43
N LEU A 134 2.63 -5.89 -7.38
CA LEU A 134 2.98 -5.89 -8.80
C LEU A 134 3.40 -4.49 -9.25
N THR A 135 4.42 -4.44 -10.11
CA THR A 135 4.98 -3.19 -10.67
C THR A 135 5.28 -3.26 -12.17
N LYS A 136 4.88 -4.35 -12.80
CA LYS A 136 5.00 -4.67 -14.22
C LYS A 136 3.92 -5.69 -14.57
N ASP A 137 3.73 -5.96 -15.85
CA ASP A 137 2.82 -7.01 -16.30
C ASP A 137 3.26 -8.40 -15.77
N TRP A 138 2.28 -9.23 -15.45
CA TRP A 138 2.46 -10.62 -15.04
C TRP A 138 1.47 -11.49 -15.81
N SER A 139 1.99 -12.39 -16.63
CA SER A 139 1.17 -13.33 -17.40
C SER A 139 0.66 -14.51 -16.55
N ASP A 140 1.14 -14.69 -15.32
CA ASP A 140 0.72 -15.75 -14.41
C ASP A 140 1.00 -15.25 -12.97
N LEU A 141 0.00 -15.28 -12.09
CA LEU A 141 0.17 -14.87 -10.69
C LEU A 141 0.69 -16.01 -9.80
N ASP A 142 0.96 -17.19 -10.37
CA ASP A 142 1.55 -18.37 -9.73
C ASP A 142 0.76 -18.78 -8.47
N ILE A 143 1.39 -18.71 -7.30
CA ILE A 143 0.79 -19.08 -6.01
C ILE A 143 -0.38 -18.19 -5.60
N PHE A 144 -0.60 -17.06 -6.28
CA PHE A 144 -1.69 -16.12 -6.02
C PHE A 144 -2.83 -16.23 -7.04
N ASN A 145 -2.77 -17.19 -7.97
CA ASN A 145 -3.85 -17.48 -8.90
C ASN A 145 -5.14 -17.80 -8.17
N ASP A 146 -6.21 -17.09 -8.52
CA ASP A 146 -7.56 -17.28 -7.96
C ASP A 146 -7.67 -17.00 -6.44
N GLU A 147 -6.67 -16.33 -5.85
CA GLU A 147 -6.61 -16.02 -4.42
C GLU A 147 -6.97 -14.56 -4.08
N SER A 148 -7.22 -13.70 -5.07
CA SER A 148 -7.40 -12.24 -4.83
C SER A 148 -8.85 -11.85 -4.57
N TYR A 149 -9.13 -11.17 -3.46
CA TYR A 149 -10.48 -10.70 -3.08
C TYR A 149 -10.61 -9.18 -2.96
N SER A 150 -9.51 -8.45 -2.93
CA SER A 150 -9.50 -6.99 -3.00
C SER A 150 -8.20 -6.50 -3.60
N ALA A 151 -8.19 -5.27 -4.09
CA ALA A 151 -7.01 -4.69 -4.72
C ALA A 151 -6.86 -3.20 -4.42
N ILE A 152 -5.62 -2.72 -4.44
CA ILE A 152 -5.31 -1.29 -4.45
C ILE A 152 -4.43 -1.01 -5.66
N VAL A 153 -4.83 -0.01 -6.45
CA VAL A 153 -4.02 0.55 -7.54
C VAL A 153 -3.45 1.88 -7.09
N THR A 154 -2.15 2.09 -7.30
CA THR A 154 -1.52 3.41 -7.11
C THR A 154 -0.66 3.78 -8.32
N GLY A 155 -0.38 5.07 -8.47
CA GLY A 155 0.58 5.59 -9.45
C GLY A 155 -0.08 6.39 -10.58
N ASP A 156 0.57 6.44 -11.73
CA ASP A 156 0.15 7.25 -12.89
C ASP A 156 -0.58 6.46 -13.99
N GLN A 157 -0.75 5.14 -13.83
CA GLN A 157 -1.45 4.28 -14.78
C GLN A 157 -2.47 3.36 -14.07
N PRO A 158 -3.61 3.07 -14.73
CA PRO A 158 -4.53 2.05 -14.25
C PRO A 158 -3.96 0.64 -14.51
N TRP A 159 -4.69 -0.39 -14.10
CA TRP A 159 -4.33 -1.79 -14.35
C TRP A 159 -5.52 -2.58 -14.90
N THR A 160 -5.24 -3.62 -15.67
CA THR A 160 -6.24 -4.63 -16.05
C THR A 160 -5.90 -5.96 -15.40
N VAL A 161 -6.89 -6.57 -14.76
CA VAL A 161 -6.80 -7.93 -14.20
C VAL A 161 -7.60 -8.91 -15.06
N TYR A 162 -7.05 -10.10 -15.27
CA TYR A 162 -7.59 -11.10 -16.19
C TYR A 162 -7.88 -12.42 -15.49
N THR A 163 -8.95 -13.07 -15.93
CA THR A 163 -9.42 -14.34 -15.36
C THR A 163 -8.54 -15.54 -15.67
N TYR A 164 -7.73 -15.48 -16.73
CA TYR A 164 -6.81 -16.56 -17.10
C TYR A 164 -5.38 -16.05 -17.29
N ASP A 165 -4.44 -16.99 -17.30
CA ASP A 165 -3.04 -16.74 -17.61
C ASP A 165 -2.89 -16.10 -19.01
N ASN A 166 -1.78 -15.41 -19.22
CA ASN A 166 -1.39 -14.76 -20.48
C ASN A 166 -2.41 -13.73 -20.99
N TYR A 167 -3.00 -12.98 -20.06
CA TYR A 167 -3.92 -11.87 -20.34
C TYR A 167 -5.18 -12.33 -21.10
N GLN A 168 -5.65 -13.55 -20.80
CA GLN A 168 -6.80 -14.17 -21.46
C GLN A 168 -8.06 -14.13 -20.58
N GLY A 169 -9.20 -14.43 -21.20
CA GLY A 169 -10.49 -14.48 -20.53
C GLY A 169 -11.13 -13.09 -20.37
N SER A 170 -11.99 -12.94 -19.36
CA SER A 170 -12.54 -11.63 -18.99
C SER A 170 -11.44 -10.76 -18.38
N GLY A 171 -11.32 -9.52 -18.88
CA GLY A 171 -10.44 -8.48 -18.35
C GLY A 171 -11.25 -7.39 -17.67
N THR A 172 -10.85 -6.99 -16.47
CA THR A 172 -11.47 -5.90 -15.70
C THR A 172 -10.46 -4.78 -15.50
N CYS A 173 -10.83 -3.59 -15.96
CA CYS A 173 -10.04 -2.37 -15.80
C CYS A 173 -10.25 -1.78 -14.41
N LEU A 174 -9.17 -1.72 -13.64
CA LEU A 174 -9.07 -1.12 -12.32
C LEU A 174 -8.61 0.34 -12.48
N MET A 175 -9.58 1.25 -12.62
CA MET A 175 -9.33 2.69 -12.74
C MET A 175 -9.24 3.34 -11.36
N PRO A 176 -8.12 4.04 -11.05
CA PRO A 176 -8.07 4.96 -9.93
C PRO A 176 -9.15 6.05 -10.02
N ASP A 177 -9.73 6.41 -8.88
CA ASP A 177 -10.78 7.42 -8.76
C ASP A 177 -10.41 8.59 -7.83
N GLN A 178 -9.27 8.48 -7.15
CA GLN A 178 -8.73 9.49 -6.24
C GLN A 178 -7.37 9.98 -6.73
N VAL A 179 -7.01 11.21 -6.37
CA VAL A 179 -5.68 11.77 -6.61
C VAL A 179 -5.18 12.41 -5.32
N ILE A 180 -4.01 11.98 -4.86
CA ILE A 180 -3.31 12.55 -3.71
C ILE A 180 -1.96 13.15 -4.12
N THR A 181 -1.38 13.95 -3.23
CA THR A 181 0.00 14.40 -3.35
C THR A 181 0.88 13.62 -2.38
N VAL A 182 1.97 13.03 -2.87
CA VAL A 182 3.02 12.43 -2.04
C VAL A 182 4.31 13.15 -2.37
N GLY A 183 4.81 13.94 -1.43
CA GLY A 183 5.93 14.84 -1.65
C GLY A 183 5.60 15.91 -2.67
N THR A 184 6.17 15.77 -3.86
CA THR A 184 5.89 16.64 -5.01
C THR A 184 5.18 15.93 -6.15
N GLU A 185 4.89 14.63 -5.99
CA GLU A 185 4.28 13.78 -6.99
C GLU A 185 2.75 13.73 -6.83
N SER A 186 2.02 13.82 -7.94
CA SER A 186 0.60 13.47 -7.98
C SER A 186 0.45 11.97 -8.21
N VAL A 187 -0.33 11.32 -7.35
CA VAL A 187 -0.52 9.87 -7.34
C VAL A 187 -2.00 9.57 -7.45
N SER A 188 -2.37 8.78 -8.46
CA SER A 188 -3.74 8.28 -8.57
C SER A 188 -3.90 7.06 -7.67
N VAL A 189 -5.01 6.96 -6.97
CA VAL A 189 -5.32 5.86 -6.05
C VAL A 189 -6.69 5.28 -6.40
N GLY A 190 -6.78 3.95 -6.48
CA GLY A 190 -8.02 3.21 -6.62
C GLY A 190 -8.12 2.14 -5.55
N LEU A 191 -9.23 2.15 -4.80
CA LEU A 191 -9.52 1.18 -3.75
C LEU A 191 -10.62 0.24 -4.23
N PHE A 192 -10.33 -1.05 -4.32
CA PHE A 192 -11.26 -2.10 -4.75
C PHE A 192 -11.45 -3.10 -3.60
N PRO A 193 -12.24 -2.76 -2.56
CA PRO A 193 -12.34 -3.54 -1.33
C PRO A 193 -12.96 -4.94 -1.50
N THR A 194 -13.60 -5.23 -2.63
CA THR A 194 -14.30 -6.50 -2.85
C THR A 194 -14.03 -7.12 -4.21
N TYR A 195 -14.19 -8.44 -4.29
CA TYR A 195 -14.00 -9.22 -5.53
C TYR A 195 -14.98 -8.81 -6.64
N THR A 196 -16.12 -8.21 -6.28
CA THR A 196 -17.16 -7.77 -7.21
C THR A 196 -16.60 -6.71 -8.16
N GLU A 197 -15.76 -5.82 -7.63
CA GLU A 197 -15.14 -4.73 -8.38
C GLU A 197 -14.00 -5.23 -9.27
N LEU A 198 -13.47 -6.43 -8.98
CA LEU A 198 -12.45 -7.10 -9.79
C LEU A 198 -13.06 -7.89 -10.97
N GLY A 199 -14.40 -7.89 -11.10
CA GLY A 199 -15.15 -8.46 -12.22
C GLY A 199 -15.05 -9.98 -12.42
N SER A 200 -14.34 -10.68 -11.53
CA SER A 200 -13.90 -12.07 -11.71
C SER A 200 -14.25 -13.00 -10.55
N ALA A 201 -15.01 -12.53 -9.56
CA ALA A 201 -15.24 -13.28 -8.30
C ALA A 201 -13.94 -13.74 -7.62
N GLY A 202 -12.84 -13.01 -7.86
CA GLY A 202 -11.51 -13.32 -7.34
C GLY A 202 -10.71 -14.34 -8.15
N ALA A 203 -11.29 -14.89 -9.23
CA ALA A 203 -10.58 -15.74 -10.18
C ALA A 203 -9.66 -14.91 -11.07
N ILE A 204 -8.59 -14.34 -10.50
CA ILE A 204 -7.61 -13.51 -11.20
C ILE A 204 -6.32 -14.32 -11.34
N ARG A 205 -5.77 -14.33 -12.55
CA ARG A 205 -4.58 -15.15 -12.87
C ARG A 205 -3.51 -14.43 -13.67
N SER A 206 -3.81 -13.27 -14.24
CA SER A 206 -2.79 -12.39 -14.83
C SER A 206 -3.20 -10.92 -14.73
N ALA A 207 -2.23 -10.01 -14.85
CA ALA A 207 -2.47 -8.57 -14.75
C ALA A 207 -1.51 -7.79 -15.65
N SER A 208 -1.98 -6.71 -16.25
CA SER A 208 -1.16 -5.79 -17.06
C SER A 208 -1.40 -4.34 -16.70
N ILE A 209 -0.40 -3.50 -16.91
CA ILE A 209 -0.50 -2.06 -16.77
C ILE A 209 -1.36 -1.49 -17.91
N GLY A 210 -2.18 -0.50 -17.57
CA GLY A 210 -3.09 0.16 -18.48
C GLY A 210 -4.43 -0.55 -18.60
N CYS A 211 -5.35 0.12 -19.30
CA CYS A 211 -6.61 -0.47 -19.72
C CYS A 211 -6.67 -0.50 -21.24
N ALA A 212 -7.00 -1.67 -21.79
CA ALA A 212 -7.11 -1.94 -23.22
C ALA A 212 -8.55 -1.72 -23.73
#